data_AF-A0A8J4UDP3-F1
#
_entry.id   AF-A0A8J4UDP3-F1
#
_cell.length_a   1.000
_cell.length_b   1.000
_cell.length_c   1.000
_cell.angle_alpha   90.00
_cell.angle_beta   90.00
_cell.angle_gamma   90.00
#
_symmetry.space_group_name_H-M   'P 1'
#
loop_
_entity.id
_entity.type
_entity.pdbx_description
1 polymer ?
#
loop_
_entity_poly.entity_id
_entity_poly.type
_entity_poly.pdbx_seq_one_letter_code
_entity_poly.pdbx_strand_id
1 'polypeptide(L)'
;MAEEDGGMASPAECSVPSSSGFSVLSWEQVQRLDNILTETIPIHGRGNFPTLEMQPRQIVKAVRSRLEQSAIRVRDVRLNGSAASHVLHEDSGLGYKDLDLIFCADLKGESEFQTLLGIQCAELYSPLSTQE
;
A
#
# COMPACT_ATOMS: atom_id res chain seq x y z
N MET A 1 67.91 1.60 1.80
CA MET A 1 67.16 0.63 0.98
C MET A 1 65.71 0.93 1.29
N ALA A 2 65.02 1.87 0.62
CA ALA A 2 64.56 1.81 -0.78
C ALA A 2 64.05 0.40 -1.11
N GLU A 3 62.73 0.21 -1.21
CA GLU A 3 61.98 0.19 -2.49
C GLU A 3 60.46 0.33 -2.21
N GLU A 4 59.74 0.78 -3.24
CA GLU A 4 58.31 1.10 -3.29
C GLU A 4 57.41 -0.14 -3.41
N ASP A 5 56.11 0.00 -3.12
CA ASP A 5 55.09 -0.51 -4.05
C ASP A 5 53.78 0.29 -3.91
N GLY A 6 53.35 0.85 -5.04
CA GLY A 6 52.12 1.59 -5.19
C GLY A 6 50.93 0.67 -5.47
N GLY A 7 49.93 0.71 -4.59
CA GLY A 7 48.62 0.13 -4.82
C GLY A 7 47.57 1.22 -5.00
N MET A 8 47.37 1.68 -6.23
CA MET A 8 46.31 2.60 -6.63
C MET A 8 44.94 1.92 -6.45
N ALA A 9 44.26 2.18 -5.33
CA ALA A 9 42.87 1.76 -5.15
C ALA A 9 41.98 2.61 -6.07
N SER A 10 41.53 2.02 -7.17
CA SER A 10 40.53 2.61 -8.07
C SER A 10 39.30 3.05 -7.27
N PRO A 11 38.75 4.25 -7.53
CA PRO A 11 37.47 4.62 -6.94
C PRO A 11 36.43 3.62 -7.46
N ALA A 12 35.71 2.99 -6.54
CA ALA A 12 34.55 2.19 -6.87
C ALA A 12 33.65 3.03 -7.78
N GLU A 13 33.62 2.69 -9.06
CA GLU A 13 32.65 3.24 -9.99
C GLU A 13 31.29 2.90 -9.38
N CYS A 14 30.60 3.93 -8.88
CA CYS A 14 29.18 3.85 -8.57
C CYS A 14 28.50 3.48 -9.88
N SER A 15 28.29 2.19 -10.11
CA SER A 15 27.43 1.68 -11.16
C SER A 15 26.09 2.35 -10.98
N VAL A 16 25.81 3.32 -11.84
CA VAL A 16 24.51 3.98 -11.93
C VAL A 16 23.51 2.84 -12.10
N PRO A 17 22.56 2.62 -11.16
CA PRO A 17 21.62 1.53 -11.31
C PRO A 17 20.85 1.80 -12.60
N SER A 18 21.05 0.91 -13.58
CA SER A 18 20.25 0.81 -14.78
C SER A 18 18.77 0.81 -14.40
N SER A 19 17.91 1.32 -15.28
CA SER A 19 16.46 1.48 -15.10
C SER A 19 15.70 0.14 -14.92
N SER A 20 16.01 -0.61 -13.87
CA SER A 20 15.56 -1.99 -13.62
C SER A 20 14.94 -2.10 -12.21
N GLY A 21 14.01 -1.19 -11.90
CA GLY A 21 13.29 -1.16 -10.62
C GLY A 21 11.88 -1.76 -10.66
N PHE A 22 11.43 -2.25 -11.81
CA PHE A 22 10.06 -2.74 -12.01
C PHE A 22 10.07 -4.15 -12.59
N SER A 23 9.21 -5.00 -12.05
CA SER A 23 8.92 -6.33 -12.56
C SER A 23 7.41 -6.51 -12.70
N VAL A 24 6.99 -7.35 -13.65
CA VAL A 24 5.58 -7.70 -13.85
C VAL A 24 5.28 -8.96 -13.05
N LEU A 25 4.16 -8.97 -12.33
CA LEU A 25 3.72 -10.13 -11.57
C LEU A 25 3.39 -11.31 -12.49
N SER A 26 3.77 -12.51 -12.09
CA SER A 26 3.32 -13.75 -12.74
C SER A 26 1.83 -13.97 -12.48
N TRP A 27 1.19 -14.85 -13.26
CA TRP A 27 -0.23 -15.17 -13.06
C TRP A 27 -0.53 -15.68 -11.65
N GLU A 28 0.33 -16.54 -11.09
CA GLU A 28 0.18 -17.03 -9.72
C GLU A 28 0.24 -15.90 -8.69
N GLN A 29 1.16 -14.95 -8.87
CA GLN A 29 1.26 -13.77 -8.01
C GLN A 29 0.03 -12.86 -8.15
N VAL A 30 -0.49 -12.68 -9.37
CA VAL A 30 -1.74 -11.95 -9.59
C VAL A 30 -2.92 -12.63 -8.88
N GLN A 31 -3.01 -13.95 -8.93
CA GLN A 31 -4.06 -14.70 -8.26
C GLN A 31 -3.98 -14.54 -6.73
N ARG A 32 -2.77 -14.59 -6.15
CA ARG A 32 -2.58 -14.32 -4.71
C ARG A 32 -2.99 -12.89 -4.34
N LEU A 33 -2.62 -11.91 -5.15
CA LEU A 33 -3.06 -10.53 -4.94
C LEU A 33 -4.59 -10.39 -5.01
N ASP A 34 -5.23 -11.02 -6.00
CA ASP A 34 -6.69 -10.99 -6.13
C ASP A 34 -7.37 -11.64 -4.92
N ASN A 35 -6.85 -12.76 -4.43
CA ASN A 35 -7.34 -13.38 -3.19
C ASN A 35 -7.24 -12.43 -2.01
N ILE A 36 -6.09 -11.79 -1.77
CA ILE A 36 -5.93 -10.81 -0.67
C ILE A 36 -6.94 -9.66 -0.79
N LEU A 37 -7.22 -9.20 -2.01
CA LEU A 37 -8.12 -8.07 -2.24
C LEU A 37 -9.61 -8.43 -2.17
N THR A 38 -9.97 -9.70 -2.41
CA THR A 38 -11.35 -10.20 -2.47
C THR A 38 -11.75 -11.03 -1.25
N GLU A 39 -10.78 -11.51 -0.46
CA GLU A 39 -11.03 -12.15 0.82
C GLU A 39 -11.67 -11.15 1.78
N THR A 40 -12.76 -11.58 2.42
CA THR A 40 -13.46 -10.78 3.41
C THR A 40 -12.69 -10.85 4.72
N ILE A 41 -12.30 -9.68 5.23
CA ILE A 41 -11.59 -9.55 6.50
C ILE A 41 -12.51 -8.92 7.58
N PRO A 42 -12.46 -9.43 8.82
CA PRO A 42 -13.22 -8.85 9.93
C PRO A 42 -12.54 -7.61 10.48
N ILE A 43 -13.25 -6.49 10.51
CA ILE A 43 -12.84 -5.25 11.15
C ILE A 43 -13.62 -5.10 12.44
N HIS A 44 -12.94 -5.35 13.55
CA HIS A 44 -13.55 -5.34 14.87
C HIS A 44 -13.85 -3.91 15.31
N GLY A 45 -15.12 -3.61 15.55
CA GLY A 45 -15.54 -2.36 16.17
C GLY A 45 -14.99 -2.24 17.60
N ARG A 46 -14.60 -1.04 18.00
CA ARG A 46 -14.15 -0.77 19.38
C ARG A 46 -15.35 -0.51 20.27
N GLY A 47 -15.53 -1.28 21.35
CA GLY A 47 -16.66 -1.11 22.29
C GLY A 47 -17.89 -1.90 21.83
N ASN A 48 -19.06 -1.26 21.73
CA ASN A 48 -20.32 -1.91 21.32
C ASN A 48 -20.56 -1.88 19.80
N PHE A 49 -19.59 -1.43 19.01
CA PHE A 49 -19.71 -1.44 17.55
C PHE A 49 -19.52 -2.87 17.01
N PRO A 50 -20.33 -3.31 16.06
CA PRO A 50 -20.24 -4.66 15.52
C PRO A 50 -18.93 -4.87 14.76
N THR A 51 -18.50 -6.12 14.64
CA THR A 51 -17.47 -6.49 13.67
C THR A 51 -18.05 -6.34 12.27
N LEU A 52 -17.35 -5.59 11.42
CA LEU A 52 -17.70 -5.41 10.02
C LEU A 52 -16.95 -6.44 9.17
N GLU A 53 -17.67 -7.09 8.27
CA GLU A 53 -17.08 -7.96 7.26
C GLU A 53 -16.82 -7.12 5.99
N MET A 54 -15.55 -6.95 5.60
CA MET A 54 -15.21 -6.07 4.49
C MET A 54 -14.10 -6.64 3.60
N GLN A 55 -14.21 -6.40 2.29
CA GLN A 55 -13.15 -6.73 1.34
C GLN A 55 -12.20 -5.54 1.15
N PRO A 56 -10.86 -5.73 1.18
CA PRO A 56 -9.92 -4.63 0.96
C PRO A 56 -10.15 -3.88 -0.37
N ARG A 57 -10.57 -4.59 -1.42
CA ARG A 57 -10.95 -3.97 -2.71
C ARG A 57 -12.08 -2.96 -2.59
N GLN A 58 -13.03 -3.16 -1.67
CA GLN A 58 -14.12 -2.22 -1.45
C GLN A 58 -13.61 -0.95 -0.77
N ILE A 59 -12.71 -1.07 0.22
CA ILE A 59 -12.04 0.08 0.86
C ILE A 59 -11.32 0.92 -0.19
N VAL A 60 -10.51 0.28 -1.03
CA VAL A 60 -9.75 0.99 -2.08
C VAL A 60 -10.69 1.76 -3.01
N LYS A 61 -11.80 1.14 -3.43
CA LYS A 61 -12.80 1.80 -4.30
C LYS A 61 -13.49 2.96 -3.60
N ALA A 62 -13.91 2.78 -2.35
CA ALA A 62 -14.63 3.79 -1.59
C ALA A 62 -13.75 5.01 -1.31
N VAL A 63 -12.55 4.78 -0.75
CA VAL A 63 -11.57 5.84 -0.48
C VAL A 63 -11.21 6.59 -1.77
N ARG A 64 -10.88 5.87 -2.85
CA ARG A 64 -10.57 6.50 -4.13
C ARG A 64 -11.72 7.36 -4.66
N SER A 65 -12.95 6.83 -4.63
CA SER A 65 -14.14 7.57 -5.08
C SER A 65 -14.37 8.84 -4.27
N ARG A 66 -14.15 8.81 -2.95
CA ARG A 66 -14.30 10.00 -2.10
C ARG A 66 -13.21 11.03 -2.36
N LEU A 67 -11.96 10.61 -2.50
CA LEU A 67 -10.86 11.51 -2.85
C LEU A 67 -11.13 12.22 -4.18
N GLU A 68 -11.56 11.47 -5.19
CA GLU A 68 -11.88 12.03 -6.51
C GLU A 68 -13.09 12.98 -6.45
N GLN A 69 -14.12 12.68 -5.66
CA GLN A 69 -15.25 13.58 -5.40
C GLN A 69 -14.82 14.89 -4.72
N SER A 70 -13.81 14.84 -3.86
CA SER A 70 -13.19 16.02 -3.23
C SER A 70 -12.16 16.72 -4.12
N ALA A 71 -12.14 16.43 -5.42
CA ALA A 71 -11.19 16.97 -6.40
C ALA A 71 -9.72 16.66 -6.11
N ILE A 72 -9.45 15.61 -5.31
CA ILE A 72 -8.11 15.09 -5.04
C ILE A 72 -7.86 13.91 -6.00
N ARG A 73 -6.94 14.11 -6.96
CA ARG A 73 -6.60 13.08 -7.94
C ARG A 73 -5.73 11.99 -7.28
N VAL A 74 -6.17 10.73 -7.36
CA VAL A 74 -5.37 9.56 -6.97
C VAL A 74 -4.64 9.02 -8.20
N ARG A 75 -3.31 9.07 -8.20
CA ARG A 75 -2.46 8.60 -9.31
C ARG A 75 -2.37 7.08 -9.36
N ASP A 76 -2.06 6.47 -8.21
CA ASP A 76 -2.01 5.02 -8.05
C ASP A 76 -2.32 4.61 -6.60
N VAL A 77 -2.64 3.32 -6.41
CA VAL A 77 -2.80 2.70 -5.09
C VAL A 77 -1.86 1.51 -5.04
N ARG A 78 -1.07 1.39 -3.98
CA ARG A 78 -0.03 0.36 -3.83
C ARG A 78 -0.27 -0.45 -2.57
N LEU A 79 -0.11 -1.76 -2.69
CA LEU A 79 -0.01 -2.65 -1.53
C LEU A 79 1.46 -2.67 -1.06
N ASN A 80 1.68 -2.53 0.24
CA ASN A 80 3.00 -2.57 0.85
C ASN A 80 3.04 -3.57 2.01
N GLY A 81 4.18 -3.63 2.68
CA GLY A 81 4.37 -4.41 3.90
C GLY A 81 4.50 -5.90 3.64
N SER A 82 4.25 -6.68 4.69
CA SER A 82 4.33 -8.15 4.64
C SER A 82 3.37 -8.77 3.62
N ALA A 83 2.21 -8.14 3.39
CA ALA A 83 1.24 -8.58 2.40
C ALA A 83 1.80 -8.54 0.97
N ALA A 84 2.55 -7.48 0.61
CA ALA A 84 3.19 -7.40 -0.70
C ALA A 84 4.24 -8.50 -0.88
N SER A 85 5.05 -8.77 0.16
CA SER A 85 6.01 -9.87 0.13
C SER A 85 5.34 -11.24 0.01
N HIS A 86 4.19 -11.44 0.66
CA HIS A 86 3.41 -12.67 0.58
C HIS A 86 2.84 -12.92 -0.83
N VAL A 87 2.42 -11.86 -1.53
CA VAL A 87 2.03 -11.96 -2.96
C VAL A 87 3.17 -12.50 -3.80
N LEU A 88 4.40 -11.99 -3.58
CA LEU A 88 5.58 -12.38 -4.34
C LEU A 88 6.05 -13.80 -4.01
N HIS A 89 6.01 -14.19 -2.74
CA HIS A 89 6.47 -15.48 -2.23
C HIS A 89 5.48 -16.07 -1.21
N GLU A 90 4.81 -17.16 -1.61
CA GLU A 90 3.80 -17.89 -0.82
C GLU A 90 4.34 -18.37 0.53
N ASP A 91 5.58 -18.86 0.55
CA ASP A 91 6.19 -19.52 1.70
C ASP A 91 7.30 -18.67 2.32
N SER A 92 7.06 -17.35 2.39
CA SER A 92 8.00 -16.41 3.01
C SER A 92 8.17 -16.65 4.53
N GLY A 93 7.42 -17.58 5.13
CA GLY A 93 7.49 -17.94 6.56
C GLY A 93 6.98 -16.86 7.51
N LEU A 94 6.55 -15.70 6.97
CA LEU A 94 6.23 -14.50 7.74
C LEU A 94 4.72 -14.22 7.83
N GLY A 95 3.90 -14.88 7.01
CA GLY A 95 2.50 -14.51 6.83
C GLY A 95 2.34 -13.02 6.52
N TYR A 96 1.12 -12.50 6.64
CA TYR A 96 0.91 -11.06 6.72
C TYR A 96 -0.15 -10.79 7.79
N LYS A 97 0.13 -9.82 8.66
CA LYS A 97 -0.77 -9.45 9.76
C LYS A 97 -1.55 -8.17 9.46
N ASP A 98 -0.90 -7.27 8.74
CA ASP A 98 -1.39 -5.94 8.44
C ASP A 98 -1.50 -5.77 6.91
N LEU A 99 -2.49 -4.97 6.47
CA LEU A 99 -2.67 -4.58 5.07
C LEU A 99 -2.34 -3.11 4.90
N ASP A 100 -1.15 -2.83 4.39
CA ASP A 100 -0.68 -1.47 4.15
C ASP A 100 -1.07 -1.01 2.74
N LEU A 101 -2.05 -0.10 2.65
CA LEU A 101 -2.48 0.50 1.38
C LEU A 101 -1.98 1.94 1.28
N ILE A 102 -1.23 2.24 0.23
CA ILE A 102 -0.67 3.57 -0.03
C ILE A 102 -1.44 4.20 -1.20
N PHE A 103 -2.10 5.32 -0.95
CA PHE A 103 -2.77 6.11 -1.97
C PHE A 103 -1.86 7.27 -2.42
N CYS A 104 -1.31 7.17 -3.63
CA CYS A 104 -0.51 8.23 -4.22
C CYS A 104 -1.41 9.35 -4.77
N ALA A 105 -1.85 10.26 -3.91
CA ALA A 105 -2.70 11.39 -4.29
C ALA A 105 -1.92 12.68 -4.62
N ASP A 106 -2.51 13.53 -5.46
CA ASP A 106 -2.04 14.90 -5.72
C ASP A 106 -2.59 15.83 -4.62
N LEU A 107 -1.80 16.09 -3.58
CA LEU A 107 -2.15 17.05 -2.53
C LEU A 107 -1.56 18.41 -2.86
N LYS A 108 -2.42 19.41 -3.07
CA LYS A 108 -2.01 20.76 -3.47
C LYS A 108 -1.83 21.73 -2.30
N GLY A 109 -2.30 21.38 -1.10
CA GLY A 109 -2.19 22.22 0.10
C GLY A 109 -2.72 21.56 1.38
N GLU A 110 -2.73 22.34 2.46
CA GLU A 110 -3.14 21.92 3.81
C GLU A 110 -4.66 21.62 3.92
N SER A 111 -5.47 22.29 3.10
CA SER A 111 -6.92 22.06 3.00
C SER A 111 -7.25 20.64 2.53
N GLU A 112 -6.52 20.13 1.54
CA GLU A 112 -6.66 18.77 1.04
C GLU A 112 -6.22 17.75 2.09
N PHE A 113 -5.19 18.05 2.87
CA PHE A 113 -4.77 17.21 4.00
C PHE A 113 -5.84 17.13 5.10
N GLN A 114 -6.49 18.25 5.44
CA GLN A 114 -7.63 18.25 6.37
C GLN A 114 -8.83 17.47 5.81
N THR A 115 -9.05 17.52 4.51
CA THR A 115 -10.08 16.73 3.82
C THR A 115 -9.80 15.23 3.89
N LEU A 116 -8.53 14.80 3.77
CA LEU A 116 -8.12 13.40 3.98
C LEU A 116 -8.48 12.91 5.39
N LEU A 117 -8.13 13.71 6.39
CA LEU A 117 -8.43 13.38 7.79
C LEU A 117 -9.94 13.33 8.03
N GLY A 118 -10.72 14.21 7.39
CA GLY A 118 -12.19 14.18 7.44
C GLY A 118 -12.80 12.94 6.79
N ILE A 119 -12.29 12.52 5.62
CA ILE A 119 -12.76 11.32 4.90
C ILE A 119 -12.47 10.05 5.69
N GLN A 120 -11.29 9.94 6.30
CA GLN A 120 -10.93 8.78 7.14
C GLN A 120 -11.89 8.60 8.33
N CYS A 121 -12.33 9.70 8.94
CA CYS A 121 -13.31 9.67 10.03
C CYS A 121 -14.72 9.29 9.55
N ALA A 122 -15.11 9.70 8.34
CA ALA A 122 -16.45 9.44 7.81
C ALA A 122 -16.63 7.98 7.32
N GLU A 123 -15.61 7.37 6.70
CA GLU A 123 -15.75 6.06 6.07
C GLU A 123 -15.86 4.89 7.07
N LEU A 124 -15.29 5.04 8.28
CA LEU A 124 -15.49 4.08 9.38
C LEU A 124 -16.89 4.18 10.03
N TYR A 125 -17.66 5.25 9.77
CA TYR A 125 -18.99 5.47 10.34
C TYR A 125 -20.13 5.39 9.30
N SER A 126 -19.85 5.54 8.00
CA SER A 126 -20.88 5.51 6.95
C SER A 126 -21.67 4.18 6.84
N PRO A 127 -21.09 2.97 7.04
CA PRO A 127 -21.90 1.75 6.94
C PRO A 127 -22.89 1.56 8.09
N LEU A 128 -22.86 2.39 9.14
CA LEU A 128 -23.75 2.29 10.31
C LEU A 128 -25.03 3.14 10.20
N SER A 129 -25.22 3.92 9.13
CA SER A 129 -26.34 4.87 9.02
C SER A 129 -27.37 4.50 7.93
N THR A 130 -27.35 3.29 7.37
CA THR A 130 -28.33 2.86 6.36
C THR A 130 -29.03 1.54 6.72
N GLN A 131 -29.23 1.30 8.01
CA GLN A 131 -30.31 0.43 8.49
C GLN A 131 -31.30 1.27 9.28
N GLU A 132 -32.17 1.97 8.57
CA GLU A 132 -33.55 2.24 9.00
C GLU A 132 -34.50 1.60 7.98
#